data_AF-A0A6G8Q240-F1
#
_entry.id   AF-A0A6G8Q240-F1
#
_cell.length_a   1.000
_cell.length_b   1.000
_cell.length_c   1.000
_cell.angle_alpha   90.00
_cell.angle_beta   90.00
_cell.angle_gamma   90.00
#
_symmetry.space_group_name_H-M   'P 1'
#
loop_
_entity.id
_entity.type
_entity.pdbx_description
1 polymer ?
#
loop_
_entity_poly.entity_id
_entity_poly.type
_entity_poly.pdbx_seq_one_letter_code
_entity_poly.pdbx_strand_id
1 'polypeptide(L)'
;MRSTRPSPSGTTTSTISFGVSGPATGTVLSVIVGRPSCVLPRGDGGNRGRGWPRRYALRDDGTGVKILAMGDTVEQILHGANLARYASGVEAVVSCGDLPFEYLEYVVTFSGAPLYYVRGNHDPEEPKAPEGCVPLDGRVVDIGGVVLAGLSGSRWYSGGPNQYTERAMRRRGRALSARVALGRLRGKKAPDVFVTHSPPLGLGDREDVAHTGFETFLGLIDRHDPPLWLHGHVHLYGPEAWEARETRRGSTRVVNVYGHRILEVPGGVGVDSGPPRRKDE
;
A
#
# COMPACT_ATOMS: atom_id res chain seq x y z
N MET A 1 -53.09 -6.39 -56.07
CA MET A 1 -52.50 -5.07 -55.75
C MET A 1 -51.05 -5.26 -55.32
N ARG A 2 -50.14 -4.51 -55.92
CA ARG A 2 -48.70 -4.47 -55.61
C ARG A 2 -48.46 -4.05 -54.15
N SER A 3 -47.43 -4.57 -53.48
CA SER A 3 -46.28 -3.76 -53.04
C SER A 3 -45.33 -4.54 -52.10
N THR A 4 -44.17 -4.90 -52.65
CA THR A 4 -42.81 -4.71 -52.10
C THR A 4 -42.42 -5.32 -50.74
N ARG A 5 -41.59 -6.37 -50.80
CA ARG A 5 -40.62 -6.76 -49.77
C ARG A 5 -39.37 -5.87 -49.84
N PRO A 6 -38.72 -5.54 -48.71
CA PRO A 6 -37.33 -5.10 -48.72
C PRO A 6 -36.36 -6.29 -48.58
N SER A 7 -35.31 -6.23 -49.37
CA SER A 7 -34.12 -7.08 -49.39
C SER A 7 -33.17 -6.76 -48.23
N PRO A 8 -32.47 -7.75 -47.63
CA PRO A 8 -31.38 -7.50 -46.69
C PRO A 8 -30.04 -7.31 -47.43
N SER A 9 -29.40 -6.18 -47.16
CA SER A 9 -28.02 -5.85 -47.56
C SER A 9 -27.01 -6.67 -46.76
N GLY A 10 -26.04 -7.26 -47.47
CA GLY A 10 -24.96 -8.03 -46.88
C GLY A 10 -23.85 -7.18 -46.26
N THR A 11 -23.15 -7.78 -45.30
CA THR A 11 -21.77 -7.43 -44.96
C THR A 11 -20.98 -8.73 -44.82
N THR A 12 -19.86 -8.73 -45.52
CA THR A 12 -18.99 -9.83 -45.94
C THR A 12 -18.22 -10.45 -44.77
N THR A 13 -18.29 -11.77 -44.61
CA THR A 13 -17.38 -12.55 -43.75
C THR A 13 -16.24 -13.08 -44.62
N SER A 14 -15.05 -12.48 -44.49
CA SER A 14 -13.84 -13.01 -45.14
C SER A 14 -13.19 -14.04 -44.22
N THR A 15 -13.40 -15.32 -44.53
CA THR A 15 -12.59 -16.42 -44.02
C THR A 15 -11.45 -16.64 -45.02
N ILE A 16 -10.21 -16.49 -44.58
CA ILE A 16 -9.04 -16.89 -45.37
C ILE A 16 -8.27 -17.91 -44.55
N SER A 17 -8.17 -19.11 -45.10
CA SER A 17 -7.37 -20.22 -44.59
C SER A 17 -6.37 -20.61 -45.67
N PHE A 18 -5.08 -20.53 -45.35
CA PHE A 18 -3.95 -21.18 -46.05
C PHE A 18 -2.88 -21.34 -44.96
N GLY A 19 -2.27 -22.49 -44.69
CA GLY A 19 -1.86 -23.61 -45.52
C GLY A 19 -0.43 -23.90 -45.08
N VAL A 20 -0.22 -24.92 -44.25
CA VAL A 20 1.11 -25.29 -43.73
C VAL A 20 1.81 -26.19 -44.76
N SER A 21 2.93 -25.73 -45.31
CA SER A 21 3.89 -26.60 -46.00
C SER A 21 5.25 -25.93 -46.21
N GLY A 22 6.31 -26.57 -45.69
CA GLY A 22 7.62 -26.65 -46.37
C GLY A 22 8.72 -25.66 -45.95
N PRO A 23 10.00 -26.04 -46.11
CA PRO A 23 11.07 -25.72 -45.16
C PRO A 23 12.09 -24.70 -45.70
N ALA A 24 12.87 -24.10 -44.78
CA ALA A 24 14.32 -23.88 -44.85
C ALA A 24 14.77 -22.56 -44.20
N THR A 25 15.76 -22.71 -43.31
CA THR A 25 16.92 -21.81 -43.09
C THR A 25 16.68 -20.33 -42.79
N GLY A 26 17.02 -19.90 -41.57
CA GLY A 26 17.16 -18.49 -41.24
C GLY A 26 17.52 -18.21 -39.78
N THR A 27 18.82 -18.31 -39.48
CA THR A 27 19.58 -17.52 -38.48
C THR A 27 18.97 -17.34 -37.07
N VAL A 28 19.55 -18.07 -36.12
CA VAL A 28 19.43 -17.81 -34.67
C VAL A 28 20.15 -16.49 -34.36
N LEU A 29 19.41 -15.42 -34.08
CA LEU A 29 19.98 -14.22 -33.44
C LEU A 29 19.99 -14.45 -31.93
N SER A 30 21.09 -15.01 -31.43
CA SER A 30 21.36 -15.05 -29.99
C SER A 30 21.70 -13.63 -29.54
N VAL A 31 20.77 -12.96 -28.85
CA VAL A 31 21.10 -11.76 -28.09
C VAL A 31 21.79 -12.22 -26.81
N ILE A 32 23.12 -12.32 -26.90
CA ILE A 32 23.98 -12.41 -25.72
C ILE A 32 23.85 -11.06 -25.01
N VAL A 33 23.02 -11.00 -23.97
CA VAL A 33 23.06 -9.88 -23.02
C VAL A 33 24.35 -10.03 -22.23
N GLY A 34 25.38 -9.31 -22.68
CA GLY A 34 26.66 -9.22 -21.99
C GLY A 34 26.45 -8.77 -20.54
N ARG A 35 26.95 -9.56 -19.60
CA ARG A 35 27.12 -9.13 -18.20
C ARG A 35 27.98 -7.87 -18.20
N PRO A 36 27.55 -6.74 -17.62
CA PRO A 36 28.49 -5.67 -17.36
C PRO A 36 29.37 -6.11 -16.19
N SER A 37 30.58 -6.57 -16.52
CA SER A 37 31.69 -6.65 -15.59
C SER A 37 32.15 -5.22 -15.27
N CYS A 38 31.65 -4.65 -14.18
CA CYS A 38 32.19 -3.42 -13.62
C CYS A 38 33.37 -3.75 -12.70
N VAL A 39 34.58 -3.53 -13.22
CA VAL A 39 35.80 -3.44 -12.42
C VAL A 39 35.70 -2.20 -11.55
N LEU A 40 35.64 -2.38 -10.23
CA LEU A 40 35.68 -1.28 -9.26
C LEU A 40 37.13 -0.83 -9.04
N PRO A 41 37.43 0.47 -9.01
CA PRO A 41 38.72 0.93 -8.50
C PRO A 41 38.77 0.70 -6.98
N ARG A 42 39.91 0.20 -6.50
CA ARG A 42 40.19 0.05 -5.08
C ARG A 42 40.26 1.43 -4.42
N GLY A 43 39.39 1.67 -3.45
CA GLY A 43 39.40 2.82 -2.55
C GLY A 43 39.06 2.36 -1.15
N ASP A 44 39.91 2.72 -0.21
CA ASP A 44 39.98 2.26 1.18
C ASP A 44 38.77 2.60 2.06
N GLY A 45 38.49 1.70 3.01
CA GLY A 45 38.04 2.04 4.37
C GLY A 45 36.56 2.35 4.64
N GLY A 46 35.91 1.52 5.47
CA GLY A 46 34.90 1.98 6.42
C GLY A 46 33.47 1.42 6.29
N ASN A 47 33.22 0.34 7.03
CA ASN A 47 31.92 -0.18 7.48
C ASN A 47 30.74 0.82 7.48
N ARG A 48 29.65 0.50 6.78
CA ARG A 48 28.28 0.97 7.09
C ARG A 48 27.25 0.03 6.44
N GLY A 49 26.25 -0.37 7.23
CA GLY A 49 25.15 -1.25 6.83
C GLY A 49 24.42 -0.75 5.58
N ARG A 50 23.78 -1.68 4.87
CA ARG A 50 23.05 -1.48 3.62
C ARG A 50 21.98 -0.39 3.78
N GLY A 51 22.37 0.86 3.54
CA GLY A 51 21.49 2.02 3.49
C GLY A 51 20.84 2.11 2.11
N TRP A 52 19.56 2.48 2.11
CA TRP A 52 18.82 2.78 0.89
C TRP A 52 19.53 3.89 0.10
N PRO A 53 19.50 3.86 -1.25
CA PRO A 53 20.17 4.87 -2.07
C PRO A 53 19.66 6.28 -1.73
N ARG A 54 20.57 7.26 -1.72
CA ARG A 54 20.36 8.69 -1.40
C ARG A 54 19.18 9.40 -2.11
N ARG A 55 18.49 8.74 -3.05
CA ARG A 55 17.34 9.28 -3.78
C ARG A 55 16.05 9.39 -2.95
N TYR A 56 15.93 8.63 -1.85
CA TYR A 56 14.71 8.56 -1.02
C TYR A 56 14.88 9.14 0.38
N ALA A 57 15.79 10.11 0.56
CA ALA A 57 15.98 10.75 1.86
C ALA A 57 14.76 11.63 2.19
N LEU A 58 13.99 11.22 3.19
CA LEU A 58 12.85 11.96 3.71
C LEU A 58 13.34 13.17 4.51
N ARG A 59 12.50 14.21 4.62
CA ARG A 59 12.82 15.33 5.49
C ARG A 59 12.72 14.88 6.95
N ASP A 60 13.70 15.29 7.74
CA ASP A 60 13.74 15.08 9.20
C ASP A 60 13.81 16.45 9.87
N ASP A 61 12.89 17.34 9.50
CA ASP A 61 12.81 18.71 10.02
C ASP A 61 11.69 18.90 11.05
N GLY A 62 11.03 17.82 11.46
CA GLY A 62 9.94 17.83 12.43
C GLY A 62 8.63 18.41 11.89
N THR A 63 8.57 18.79 10.61
CA THR A 63 7.33 19.09 9.91
C THR A 63 6.73 17.78 9.41
N GLY A 64 5.40 17.63 9.46
CA GLY A 64 4.75 16.34 9.22
C GLY A 64 5.06 15.69 7.87
N VAL A 65 4.97 14.35 7.82
CA VAL A 65 5.18 13.58 6.59
C VAL A 65 3.92 13.63 5.74
N LYS A 66 4.07 14.05 4.48
CA LYS A 66 2.97 14.04 3.51
C LYS A 66 2.88 12.67 2.83
N ILE A 67 1.78 11.96 3.08
CA ILE A 67 1.54 10.60 2.62
C ILE A 67 0.46 10.58 1.52
N LEU A 68 0.74 9.92 0.40
CA LEU A 68 -0.28 9.49 -0.56
C LEU A 68 -0.76 8.09 -0.17
N ALA A 69 -1.95 7.98 0.40
CA ALA A 69 -2.59 6.72 0.71
C ALA A 69 -3.53 6.28 -0.42
N MET A 70 -3.61 4.99 -0.73
CA MET A 70 -4.44 4.46 -1.82
C MET A 70 -4.84 2.99 -1.62
N GLY A 71 -5.91 2.53 -2.27
CA GLY A 71 -6.37 1.15 -2.18
C GLY A 71 -7.55 0.82 -3.09
N ASP A 72 -7.74 -0.48 -3.37
CA ASP A 72 -8.93 -1.12 -3.96
C ASP A 72 -9.32 -0.75 -5.40
N THR A 73 -8.88 0.39 -5.93
CA THR A 73 -9.18 0.81 -7.30
C THR A 73 -8.04 1.59 -7.93
N VAL A 74 -7.82 1.34 -9.22
CA VAL A 74 -6.83 2.05 -10.03
C VAL A 74 -7.42 3.40 -10.45
N GLU A 75 -6.74 4.48 -10.10
CA GLU A 75 -7.22 5.83 -10.30
C GLU A 75 -6.51 6.51 -11.47
N GLN A 76 -7.26 6.96 -12.47
CA GLN A 76 -6.70 7.63 -13.65
C GLN A 76 -5.90 8.90 -13.32
N ILE A 77 -6.24 9.59 -12.22
CA ILE A 77 -5.50 10.76 -11.76
C ILE A 77 -4.07 10.42 -11.31
N LEU A 78 -3.82 9.17 -10.92
CA LEU A 78 -2.52 8.66 -10.51
C LEU A 78 -1.75 8.02 -11.69
N HIS A 79 -2.02 8.47 -12.92
CA HIS A 79 -1.27 8.10 -14.11
C HIS A 79 -0.63 9.31 -14.82
N GLY A 80 0.48 9.05 -15.50
CA GLY A 80 1.21 9.97 -16.37
C GLY A 80 1.69 11.23 -15.66
N ALA A 81 1.60 12.36 -16.36
CA ALA A 81 2.00 13.66 -15.82
C ALA A 81 1.13 14.12 -14.63
N ASN A 82 -0.08 13.57 -14.48
CA ASN A 82 -0.96 13.90 -13.36
C ASN A 82 -0.42 13.32 -12.05
N LEU A 83 0.12 12.09 -12.06
CA LEU A 83 0.76 11.50 -10.89
C LEU A 83 1.92 12.37 -10.39
N ALA A 84 2.82 12.80 -11.27
CA ALA A 84 3.96 13.63 -10.88
C ALA A 84 3.53 14.96 -10.23
N ARG A 85 2.44 15.57 -10.72
CA ARG A 85 1.87 16.79 -10.12
C ARG A 85 1.17 16.49 -8.80
N TYR A 86 0.37 15.44 -8.75
CA TYR A 86 -0.45 15.09 -7.60
C TYR A 86 0.40 14.59 -6.42
N ALA A 87 1.43 13.80 -6.72
CA ALA A 87 2.44 13.33 -5.78
C ALA A 87 3.52 14.38 -5.47
N SER A 88 3.41 15.61 -5.99
CA SER A 88 4.37 16.66 -5.69
C SER A 88 4.43 16.95 -4.18
N GLY A 89 5.62 16.80 -3.62
CA GLY A 89 5.89 16.94 -2.18
C GLY A 89 5.38 15.77 -1.33
N VAL A 90 4.88 14.69 -1.93
CA VAL A 90 4.63 13.45 -1.20
C VAL A 90 5.96 12.82 -0.84
N GLU A 91 6.06 12.40 0.41
CA GLU A 91 7.27 11.83 0.99
C GLU A 91 7.17 10.31 1.12
N ALA A 92 5.95 9.76 1.23
CA ALA A 92 5.72 8.33 1.21
C ALA A 92 4.39 7.99 0.53
N VAL A 93 4.35 6.83 -0.13
CA VAL A 93 3.10 6.24 -0.63
C VAL A 93 2.73 5.06 0.26
N VAL A 94 1.45 4.94 0.63
CA VAL A 94 0.93 3.83 1.44
C VAL A 94 -0.24 3.18 0.71
N SER A 95 -0.08 1.90 0.35
CA SER A 95 -1.17 1.10 -0.22
C SER A 95 -1.84 0.23 0.85
N CYS A 96 -3.17 0.28 0.88
CA CYS A 96 -4.02 -0.60 1.71
C CYS A 96 -4.46 -1.88 0.98
N GLY A 97 -3.82 -2.24 -0.14
CA GLY A 97 -4.05 -3.51 -0.85
C GLY A 97 -5.12 -3.46 -1.94
N ASP A 98 -5.34 -4.62 -2.56
CA ASP A 98 -6.26 -4.85 -3.69
C ASP A 98 -5.98 -3.90 -4.87
N LEU A 99 -4.69 -3.78 -5.19
CA LEU A 99 -4.20 -3.05 -6.34
C LEU A 99 -3.26 -3.96 -7.14
N PRO A 100 -3.33 -3.95 -8.48
CA PRO A 100 -2.38 -4.70 -9.30
C PRO A 100 -0.94 -4.36 -8.92
N PHE A 101 -0.06 -5.36 -8.77
CA PHE A 101 1.33 -5.12 -8.37
C PHE A 101 2.08 -4.29 -9.40
N GLU A 102 1.75 -4.48 -10.67
CA GLU A 102 2.28 -3.72 -11.79
C GLU A 102 1.89 -2.23 -11.68
N TYR A 103 0.74 -1.93 -11.04
CA TYR A 103 0.32 -0.56 -10.74
C TYR A 103 1.08 0.03 -9.55
N LEU A 104 1.38 -0.76 -8.51
CA LEU A 104 2.24 -0.30 -7.40
C LEU A 104 3.67 0.00 -7.88
N GLU A 105 4.22 -0.86 -8.74
CA GLU A 105 5.52 -0.69 -9.40
C GLU A 105 5.57 0.57 -10.27
N TYR A 106 4.48 0.82 -10.99
CA TYR A 106 4.29 2.08 -11.71
C TYR A 106 4.33 3.28 -10.76
N VAL A 107 3.50 3.27 -9.70
CA VAL A 107 3.40 4.41 -8.76
C VAL A 107 4.73 4.67 -8.05
N VAL A 108 5.43 3.65 -7.54
CA VAL A 108 6.73 3.84 -6.87
C VAL A 108 7.79 4.41 -7.82
N THR A 109 7.75 4.01 -9.10
CA THR A 109 8.68 4.50 -10.12
C THR A 109 8.44 5.97 -10.46
N PHE A 110 7.18 6.35 -10.69
CA PHE A 110 6.84 7.70 -11.19
C PHE A 110 6.62 8.73 -10.09
N SER A 111 6.25 8.32 -8.88
CA SER A 111 6.17 9.24 -7.73
C SER A 111 7.56 9.64 -7.21
N GLY A 112 8.55 8.75 -7.34
CA GLY A 112 9.88 8.95 -6.77
C GLY A 112 9.93 8.87 -5.24
N ALA A 113 8.82 8.50 -4.58
CA ALA A 113 8.71 8.32 -3.14
C ALA A 113 8.70 6.82 -2.79
N PRO A 114 9.22 6.41 -1.61
CA PRO A 114 9.11 5.04 -1.15
C PRO A 114 7.64 4.63 -1.00
N LEU A 115 7.31 3.43 -1.47
CA LEU A 115 5.96 2.86 -1.38
C LEU A 115 5.93 1.73 -0.37
N TYR A 116 5.01 1.82 0.58
CA TYR A 116 4.74 0.83 1.61
C TYR A 116 3.37 0.20 1.37
N TYR A 117 3.24 -1.12 1.51
CA TYR A 117 1.97 -1.78 1.19
C TYR A 117 1.61 -2.90 2.17
N VAL A 118 0.32 -3.08 2.39
CA VAL A 118 -0.27 -4.33 2.87
C VAL A 118 -1.01 -5.00 1.71
N ARG A 119 -1.17 -6.32 1.78
CA ARG A 119 -1.98 -7.06 0.82
C ARG A 119 -3.45 -6.99 1.18
N GLY A 120 -4.30 -6.87 0.18
CA GLY A 120 -5.72 -7.16 0.29
C GLY A 120 -6.05 -8.61 -0.01
N ASN A 121 -7.35 -8.95 -0.01
CA ASN A 121 -7.77 -10.33 -0.21
C ASN A 121 -7.74 -10.82 -1.66
N HIS A 122 -7.73 -9.90 -2.62
CA HIS A 122 -7.61 -10.20 -4.04
C HIS A 122 -6.15 -10.17 -4.53
N ASP A 123 -5.24 -9.68 -3.71
CA ASP A 123 -3.83 -9.70 -4.05
C ASP A 123 -3.29 -11.14 -4.20
N PRO A 124 -2.30 -11.36 -5.09
CA PRO A 124 -1.61 -12.64 -5.23
C PRO A 124 -1.10 -13.19 -3.89
N GLU A 125 -0.91 -14.51 -3.80
CA GLU A 125 -0.22 -15.13 -2.66
C GLU A 125 1.29 -14.88 -2.72
N GLU A 126 1.99 -15.07 -1.60
CA GLU A 126 3.43 -15.18 -1.60
C GLU A 126 3.90 -16.38 -2.46
N PRO A 127 5.08 -16.29 -3.11
CA PRO A 127 6.11 -15.26 -2.96
C PRO A 127 5.96 -14.05 -3.91
N LYS A 128 4.93 -13.98 -4.77
CA LYS A 128 4.76 -12.85 -5.70
C LYS A 128 4.65 -11.55 -4.91
N ALA A 129 5.36 -10.50 -5.29
CA ALA A 129 5.35 -9.19 -4.64
C ALA A 129 5.68 -8.08 -5.66
N PRO A 130 5.17 -6.85 -5.49
CA PRO A 130 5.55 -5.72 -6.32
C PRO A 130 7.02 -5.33 -6.09
N GLU A 131 7.75 -5.13 -7.18
CA GLU A 131 9.14 -4.67 -7.13
C GLU A 131 9.26 -3.21 -6.66
N GLY A 132 10.38 -2.88 -6.03
CA GLY A 132 10.64 -1.52 -5.51
C GLY A 132 9.78 -1.08 -4.32
N CYS A 133 8.79 -1.88 -3.93
CA CYS A 133 7.86 -1.59 -2.84
C CYS A 133 8.25 -2.31 -1.53
N VAL A 134 7.85 -1.77 -0.39
CA VAL A 134 8.17 -2.29 0.95
C VAL A 134 6.92 -2.93 1.58
N PRO A 135 6.91 -4.24 1.84
CA PRO A 135 5.78 -4.86 2.54
C PRO A 135 5.74 -4.40 3.99
N LEU A 136 4.55 -4.07 4.49
CA LEU A 136 4.27 -3.70 5.88
C LEU A 136 3.68 -4.85 6.71
N ASP A 137 3.31 -5.96 6.09
CA ASP A 137 2.61 -7.04 6.75
C ASP A 137 3.38 -7.60 7.96
N GLY A 138 2.81 -7.44 9.17
CA GLY A 138 3.40 -7.85 10.43
C GLY A 138 4.66 -7.08 10.83
N ARG A 139 4.94 -5.93 10.20
CA ARG A 139 6.15 -5.12 10.39
C ARG A 139 5.85 -3.76 10.98
N VAL A 140 6.90 -3.14 11.54
CA VAL A 140 6.92 -1.77 12.04
C VAL A 140 8.07 -1.05 11.36
N VAL A 141 7.80 0.07 10.70
CA VAL A 141 8.77 0.78 9.84
C VAL A 141 8.72 2.27 10.15
N ASP A 142 9.89 2.88 10.34
CA ASP A 142 10.05 4.34 10.50
C ASP A 142 10.29 4.96 9.12
N ILE A 143 9.48 5.98 8.79
CA ILE A 143 9.49 6.67 7.50
C ILE A 143 9.77 8.17 7.69
N GLY A 144 10.83 8.51 8.45
CA GLY A 144 11.21 9.90 8.68
C GLY A 144 10.50 10.49 9.88
N GLY A 145 10.52 9.79 11.01
CA GLY A 145 9.91 10.24 12.27
C GLY A 145 8.42 9.94 12.40
N VAL A 146 7.80 9.38 11.34
CA VAL A 146 6.47 8.76 11.36
C VAL A 146 6.64 7.24 11.31
N VAL A 147 6.05 6.52 12.27
CA VAL A 147 6.18 5.07 12.37
C VAL A 147 4.91 4.38 11.88
N LEU A 148 5.06 3.54 10.85
CA LEU A 148 4.00 2.70 10.29
C LEU A 148 4.00 1.30 10.92
N ALA A 149 2.83 0.70 11.07
CA ALA A 149 2.67 -0.72 11.40
C ALA A 149 1.57 -1.36 10.54
N GLY A 150 1.81 -2.55 9.98
CA GLY A 150 0.89 -3.12 8.98
C GLY A 150 0.34 -4.51 9.29
N LEU A 151 -0.90 -4.78 8.88
CA LEU A 151 -1.49 -6.13 8.82
C LEU A 151 -2.30 -6.32 7.52
N SER A 152 -1.96 -7.35 6.76
CA SER A 152 -2.62 -7.66 5.49
C SER A 152 -3.86 -8.54 5.64
N GLY A 153 -4.70 -8.49 4.61
CA GLY A 153 -5.79 -9.41 4.37
C GLY A 153 -7.13 -9.01 4.96
N SER A 154 -8.12 -9.88 4.74
CA SER A 154 -9.50 -9.69 5.16
C SER A 154 -10.09 -10.87 5.91
N ARG A 155 -11.37 -10.77 6.27
CA ARG A 155 -12.11 -11.85 6.90
C ARG A 155 -12.13 -13.10 6.03
N TRP A 156 -12.22 -14.24 6.70
CA TRP A 156 -12.43 -15.51 6.03
C TRP A 156 -13.87 -15.64 5.54
N TYR A 157 -14.05 -15.73 4.22
CA TYR A 157 -15.35 -15.98 3.60
C TYR A 157 -15.28 -17.02 2.46
N SER A 158 -14.17 -17.12 1.73
CA SER A 158 -14.00 -18.07 0.62
C SER A 158 -12.76 -18.95 0.74
N GLY A 159 -11.88 -18.68 1.70
CA GLY A 159 -10.64 -19.44 1.90
C GLY A 159 -9.48 -19.03 0.99
N GLY A 160 -9.52 -17.78 0.48
CA GLY A 160 -8.40 -17.20 -0.24
C GLY A 160 -7.12 -17.06 0.61
N PRO A 161 -5.95 -16.92 -0.03
CA PRO A 161 -4.65 -16.96 0.64
C PRO A 161 -4.41 -15.80 1.63
N ASN A 162 -5.07 -14.67 1.39
CA ASN A 162 -4.98 -13.46 2.21
C ASN A 162 -6.23 -13.27 3.09
N GLN A 163 -6.90 -14.36 3.47
CA GLN A 163 -8.08 -14.33 4.34
C GLN A 163 -7.81 -14.97 5.70
N TYR A 164 -8.39 -14.40 6.75
CA TYR A 164 -8.11 -14.79 8.12
C TYR A 164 -9.37 -14.87 8.97
N THR A 165 -9.41 -15.90 9.81
CA THR A 165 -10.37 -15.93 10.93
C THR A 165 -9.99 -14.87 11.97
N GLU A 166 -10.95 -14.46 12.80
CA GLU A 166 -10.71 -13.56 13.94
C GLU A 166 -9.55 -14.06 14.81
N ARG A 167 -9.51 -15.37 15.09
CA ARG A 167 -8.45 -15.99 15.89
C ARG A 167 -7.08 -15.89 15.21
N ALA A 168 -7.02 -16.12 13.91
CA ALA A 168 -5.77 -16.01 13.14
C ALA A 168 -5.28 -14.56 13.13
N MET A 169 -6.15 -13.60 12.80
CA MET A 169 -5.80 -12.17 12.82
C MET A 169 -5.39 -11.71 14.22
N ARG A 170 -6.06 -12.18 15.27
CA ARG A 170 -5.70 -11.87 16.67
C ARG A 170 -4.30 -12.35 17.04
N ARG A 171 -3.86 -13.51 16.54
CA ARG A 171 -2.47 -13.97 16.72
C ARG A 171 -1.48 -13.05 16.01
N ARG A 172 -1.79 -12.64 14.77
CA ARG A 172 -0.97 -11.70 13.98
C ARG A 172 -0.88 -10.34 14.66
N GLY A 173 -2.00 -9.79 15.13
CA GLY A 173 -2.06 -8.54 15.89
C GLY A 173 -1.27 -8.59 17.20
N ARG A 174 -1.35 -9.70 17.95
CA ARG A 174 -0.51 -9.90 19.15
C ARG A 174 0.98 -9.94 18.83
N ALA A 175 1.37 -10.62 17.76
CA ALA A 175 2.77 -10.67 17.33
C ALA A 175 3.28 -9.28 16.93
N LEU A 176 2.48 -8.50 16.18
CA LEU A 176 2.81 -7.12 15.84
C LEU A 176 2.91 -6.24 17.09
N SER A 177 1.95 -6.36 18.01
CA SER A 177 1.96 -5.64 19.29
C SER A 177 3.20 -5.97 20.14
N ALA A 178 3.63 -7.23 20.17
CA ALA A 178 4.87 -7.63 20.84
C ALA A 178 6.11 -7.02 20.16
N ARG A 179 6.13 -6.92 18.83
CA ARG A 179 7.21 -6.23 18.09
C ARG A 179 7.26 -4.73 18.42
N VAL A 180 6.11 -4.08 18.52
CA VAL A 180 6.02 -2.67 18.96
C VAL A 180 6.59 -2.53 20.38
N ALA A 181 6.15 -3.37 21.32
CA ALA A 181 6.64 -3.33 22.70
C ALA A 181 8.16 -3.55 22.79
N LEU A 182 8.69 -4.53 22.07
CA LEU A 182 10.14 -4.78 22.00
C LEU A 182 10.90 -3.60 21.37
N GLY A 183 10.32 -2.96 20.35
CA GLY A 183 10.86 -1.73 19.76
C GLY A 183 10.94 -0.61 20.78
N ARG A 184 9.88 -0.40 21.57
CA ARG A 184 9.84 0.64 22.62
C ARG A 184 10.86 0.41 23.72
N LEU A 185 11.07 -0.84 24.13
CA LEU A 185 12.15 -1.20 25.08
C LEU A 185 13.54 -0.86 24.54
N ARG A 186 13.70 -0.74 23.22
CA ARG A 186 14.93 -0.33 22.53
C ARG A 186 14.93 1.16 22.16
N GLY A 187 14.05 1.96 22.75
CA GLY A 187 13.95 3.40 22.51
C GLY A 187 13.27 3.79 21.20
N LYS A 188 12.63 2.85 20.49
CA LYS A 188 11.86 3.19 19.27
C LYS A 188 10.52 3.83 19.63
N LYS A 189 10.08 4.75 18.79
CA LYS A 189 8.75 5.36 18.86
C LYS A 189 7.66 4.30 18.61
N ALA A 190 6.48 4.51 19.21
CA ALA A 190 5.29 3.72 18.93
C ALA A 190 4.73 4.06 17.53
N PRO A 191 3.94 3.18 16.90
CA PRO A 191 3.33 3.47 15.61
C PRO A 191 2.42 4.70 15.66
N ASP A 192 2.62 5.62 14.73
CA ASP A 192 1.73 6.75 14.46
C ASP A 192 0.56 6.33 13.57
N VAL A 193 0.84 5.40 12.64
CA VAL A 193 -0.11 4.95 11.64
C VAL A 193 -0.17 3.43 11.62
N PHE A 194 -1.35 2.89 11.84
CA PHE A 194 -1.65 1.51 11.49
C PHE A 194 -2.22 1.45 10.07
N VAL A 195 -1.76 0.49 9.27
CA VAL A 195 -2.19 0.27 7.89
C VAL A 195 -2.75 -1.14 7.79
N THR A 196 -4.02 -1.27 7.46
CA THR A 196 -4.67 -2.56 7.24
C THR A 196 -5.37 -2.58 5.90
N HIS A 197 -5.66 -3.77 5.37
CA HIS A 197 -6.58 -3.84 4.25
C HIS A 197 -8.02 -3.73 4.74
N SER A 198 -8.47 -4.68 5.57
CA SER A 198 -9.81 -4.60 6.16
C SER A 198 -9.93 -3.56 7.27
N PRO A 199 -11.15 -3.02 7.47
CA PRO A 199 -11.46 -2.09 8.56
C PRO A 199 -11.44 -2.76 9.94
N PRO A 200 -11.31 -1.97 11.02
CA PRO A 200 -11.72 -2.38 12.36
C PRO A 200 -13.24 -2.60 12.43
N LEU A 201 -13.68 -3.56 13.24
CA LEU A 201 -15.11 -3.88 13.40
C LEU A 201 -15.91 -2.65 13.88
N GLY A 202 -17.00 -2.32 13.19
CA GLY A 202 -17.86 -1.17 13.49
C GLY A 202 -17.26 0.20 13.15
N LEU A 203 -16.06 0.26 12.55
CA LEU A 203 -15.36 1.50 12.21
C LEU A 203 -15.01 1.50 10.71
N GLY A 204 -16.02 1.73 9.88
CA GLY A 204 -15.88 1.80 8.42
C GLY A 204 -16.03 0.45 7.71
N ASP A 205 -16.57 -0.55 8.40
CA ASP A 205 -16.95 -1.84 7.85
C ASP A 205 -18.40 -1.87 7.34
N ARG A 206 -18.83 -3.02 6.80
CA ARG A 206 -20.23 -3.26 6.46
C ARG A 206 -20.74 -4.54 7.10
N GLU A 207 -22.06 -4.72 7.05
CA GLU A 207 -22.77 -5.87 7.62
C GLU A 207 -22.52 -7.19 6.88
N ASP A 208 -22.09 -7.14 5.61
CA ASP A 208 -21.80 -8.36 4.88
C ASP A 208 -20.48 -9.00 5.34
N VAL A 209 -20.43 -10.33 5.25
CA VAL A 209 -19.33 -11.14 5.83
C VAL A 209 -17.97 -10.79 5.25
N ALA A 210 -17.91 -10.43 3.96
CA ALA A 210 -16.65 -10.10 3.31
C ALA A 210 -16.11 -8.78 3.88
N HIS A 211 -16.97 -7.76 4.02
CA HIS A 211 -16.57 -6.42 4.46
C HIS A 211 -16.64 -6.18 5.96
N THR A 212 -17.09 -7.16 6.75
CA THR A 212 -17.10 -7.07 8.23
C THR A 212 -15.67 -6.89 8.75
N GLY A 213 -15.47 -5.93 9.65
CA GLY A 213 -14.15 -5.62 10.18
C GLY A 213 -13.63 -6.66 11.18
N PHE A 214 -12.39 -6.48 11.62
CA PHE A 214 -11.80 -7.31 12.68
C PHE A 214 -12.01 -6.70 14.06
N GLU A 215 -12.48 -7.52 15.01
CA GLU A 215 -12.63 -7.09 16.40
C GLU A 215 -11.24 -6.88 17.04
N THR A 216 -10.27 -7.73 16.71
CA THR A 216 -8.90 -7.61 17.22
C THR A 216 -8.23 -6.29 16.88
N PHE A 217 -8.68 -5.56 15.85
CA PHE A 217 -8.14 -4.24 15.53
C PHE A 217 -8.57 -3.19 16.55
N LEU A 218 -9.77 -3.32 17.14
CA LEU A 218 -10.23 -2.48 18.24
C LEU A 218 -9.28 -2.60 19.45
N GLY A 219 -8.86 -3.82 19.79
CA GLY A 219 -7.88 -4.05 20.84
C GLY A 219 -6.47 -3.55 20.52
N LEU A 220 -6.11 -3.36 19.25
CA LEU A 220 -4.86 -2.71 18.85
C LEU A 220 -4.97 -1.19 18.98
N ILE A 221 -6.10 -0.62 18.55
CA ILE A 221 -6.42 0.80 18.72
C ILE A 221 -6.36 1.16 20.21
N ASP A 222 -7.11 0.47 21.05
CA ASP A 222 -7.18 0.78 22.49
C ASP A 222 -5.82 0.63 23.20
N ARG A 223 -4.98 -0.28 22.71
CA ARG A 223 -3.68 -0.57 23.32
C ARG A 223 -2.59 0.42 22.93
N HIS A 224 -2.57 0.84 21.68
CA HIS A 224 -1.49 1.65 21.12
C HIS A 224 -1.90 3.11 20.92
N ASP A 225 -3.20 3.42 20.97
CA ASP A 225 -3.80 4.74 20.73
C ASP A 225 -3.15 5.48 19.55
N PRO A 226 -3.05 4.84 18.36
CA PRO A 226 -2.38 5.48 17.24
C PRO A 226 -3.18 6.71 16.79
N PRO A 227 -2.53 7.83 16.43
CA PRO A 227 -3.22 8.98 15.86
C PRO A 227 -4.05 8.64 14.61
N LEU A 228 -3.58 7.68 13.81
CA LEU A 228 -4.18 7.36 12.52
C LEU A 228 -4.22 5.84 12.26
N TRP A 229 -5.34 5.39 11.69
CA TRP A 229 -5.57 4.06 11.19
C TRP A 229 -6.08 4.16 9.75
N LEU A 230 -5.39 3.55 8.81
CA LEU A 230 -5.75 3.51 7.40
C LEU A 230 -6.26 2.13 7.03
N HIS A 231 -7.36 2.09 6.27
CA HIS A 231 -7.87 0.86 5.68
C HIS A 231 -8.45 1.07 4.28
N GLY A 232 -8.59 -0.03 3.55
CA GLY A 232 -9.32 -0.11 2.28
C GLY A 232 -10.52 -1.04 2.42
N HIS A 233 -10.67 -1.95 1.46
CA HIS A 233 -11.63 -3.05 1.36
C HIS A 233 -13.09 -2.63 1.16
N VAL A 234 -13.52 -1.56 1.81
CA VAL A 234 -14.89 -1.07 1.74
C VAL A 234 -14.99 0.02 0.67
N HIS A 235 -15.54 -0.35 -0.49
CA HIS A 235 -15.69 0.59 -1.61
C HIS A 235 -16.70 1.70 -1.31
N LEU A 236 -16.34 2.94 -1.61
CA LEU A 236 -17.21 4.09 -1.36
C LEU A 236 -18.03 4.42 -2.62
N TYR A 237 -19.33 4.15 -2.56
CA TYR A 237 -20.28 4.46 -3.63
C TYR A 237 -21.36 5.39 -3.12
N GLY A 238 -21.57 6.50 -3.84
CA GLY A 238 -22.56 7.51 -3.48
C GLY A 238 -22.13 8.43 -2.32
N PRO A 239 -22.81 9.58 -2.16
CA PRO A 239 -22.40 10.63 -1.21
C PRO A 239 -22.31 10.16 0.25
N GLU A 240 -23.25 9.34 0.70
CA GLU A 240 -23.31 8.83 2.08
C GLU A 240 -22.08 8.01 2.46
N ALA A 241 -21.61 7.14 1.54
CA ALA A 241 -20.40 6.36 1.76
C ALA A 241 -19.15 7.27 1.80
N TRP A 242 -19.13 8.33 0.97
CA TRP A 242 -18.06 9.33 1.00
C TRP A 242 -18.05 10.14 2.31
N GLU A 243 -19.19 10.41 2.91
CA GLU A 243 -19.29 11.06 4.22
C GLU A 243 -18.81 10.12 5.35
N ALA A 244 -19.16 8.84 5.27
CA ALA A 244 -18.76 7.81 6.24
C ALA A 244 -17.31 7.31 6.08
N ARG A 245 -16.52 7.90 5.17
CA ARG A 245 -15.13 7.52 4.89
C ARG A 245 -14.18 7.70 6.06
N GLU A 246 -14.55 8.54 7.02
CA GLU A 246 -13.79 8.79 8.24
C GLU A 246 -14.64 8.55 9.47
N THR A 247 -14.09 7.82 10.41
CA THR A 247 -14.66 7.54 11.72
C THR A 247 -13.58 7.68 12.78
N ARG A 248 -13.95 7.62 14.05
CA ARG A 248 -13.05 7.79 15.19
C ARG A 248 -13.37 6.80 16.28
N ARG A 249 -12.34 6.41 17.02
CA ARG A 249 -12.44 5.71 18.29
C ARG A 249 -11.44 6.32 19.26
N GLY A 250 -11.95 6.98 20.30
CA GLY A 250 -11.10 7.79 21.18
C GLY A 250 -10.39 8.90 20.38
N SER A 251 -9.06 8.97 20.50
CA SER A 251 -8.24 9.93 19.76
C SER A 251 -7.91 9.48 18.32
N THR A 252 -7.97 8.18 18.06
CA THR A 252 -7.61 7.57 16.78
C THR A 252 -8.60 7.93 15.68
N ARG A 253 -8.05 8.46 14.58
CA ARG A 253 -8.77 8.62 13.30
C ARG A 253 -8.71 7.34 12.51
N VAL A 254 -9.85 6.83 12.07
CA VAL A 254 -9.94 5.67 11.19
C VAL A 254 -10.40 6.17 9.82
N VAL A 255 -9.57 5.97 8.80
CA VAL A 255 -9.76 6.56 7.47
C VAL A 255 -9.77 5.47 6.41
N ASN A 256 -10.85 5.41 5.65
CA ASN A 256 -10.95 4.63 4.45
C ASN A 256 -10.24 5.36 3.29
N VAL A 257 -9.31 4.69 2.63
CA VAL A 257 -8.48 5.22 1.54
C VAL A 257 -8.85 4.67 0.16
N TYR A 258 -10.04 4.08 0.02
CA TYR A 258 -10.62 3.66 -1.27
C TYR A 258 -10.38 4.72 -2.35
N GLY A 259 -9.73 4.32 -3.44
CA GLY A 259 -9.18 5.25 -4.43
C GLY A 259 -7.86 5.81 -3.94
N HIS A 260 -7.84 7.09 -3.56
CA HIS A 260 -6.65 7.72 -2.98
C HIS A 260 -6.96 8.87 -2.02
N ARG A 261 -5.94 9.24 -1.23
CA ARG A 261 -5.96 10.41 -0.35
C ARG A 261 -4.56 10.93 -0.05
N ILE A 262 -4.41 12.24 0.00
CA ILE A 262 -3.24 12.89 0.60
C ILE A 262 -3.53 13.17 2.07
N LEU A 263 -2.61 12.75 2.93
CA LEU A 263 -2.66 12.91 4.38
C LEU A 263 -1.37 13.55 4.87
N GLU A 264 -1.51 14.50 5.78
CA GLU A 264 -0.36 15.04 6.52
C GLU A 264 -0.36 14.40 7.91
N VAL A 265 0.73 13.71 8.24
CA VAL A 265 0.91 13.05 9.53
C VAL A 265 2.01 13.79 10.29
N PRO A 266 1.71 14.41 11.45
CA PRO A 266 2.71 15.12 12.23
C PRO A 266 3.92 14.21 12.54
N GLY A 267 5.11 14.67 12.16
CA GLY A 267 6.38 14.04 12.49
C GLY A 267 6.65 14.32 13.96
N GLY A 268 6.81 13.27 14.75
CA GLY A 268 7.12 13.45 16.16
C GLY A 268 8.59 13.80 16.30
N VAL A 269 8.92 15.08 16.47
CA VAL A 269 10.14 15.43 17.21
C VAL A 269 9.91 14.82 18.59
N GLY A 270 10.77 13.89 19.01
CA GLY A 270 10.77 13.42 20.38
C GLY A 270 10.75 14.65 21.27
N VAL A 271 9.67 14.81 22.04
CA VAL A 271 9.54 15.95 22.95
C VAL A 271 10.73 15.83 23.88
N ASP A 272 11.74 16.67 23.66
CA ASP A 272 12.75 16.95 24.66
C ASP A 272 11.96 17.51 25.84
N SER A 273 11.72 16.66 26.81
CA SER A 273 11.31 17.07 28.14
C SER A 273 12.45 17.93 28.67
N GLY A 274 12.43 19.21 28.31
CA GLY A 274 13.36 20.19 28.80
C GLY A 274 13.44 20.10 30.33
N PRO A 275 14.62 20.36 30.91
CA PRO A 275 14.81 20.15 32.34
C PRO A 275 13.75 20.91 33.14
N PRO A 276 13.21 20.31 34.22
CA PRO A 276 12.15 20.93 34.99
C PRO A 276 12.60 22.33 35.43
N ARG A 277 11.80 23.35 35.09
CA ARG A 277 12.00 24.70 35.61
C ARG A 277 12.07 24.59 37.13
N ARG A 278 13.21 25.01 37.69
CA ARG A 278 13.32 25.26 39.12
C ARG A 278 12.21 26.25 39.48
N LYS A 279 11.43 25.90 40.49
CA LYS A 279 10.62 26.89 41.20
C LYS A 279 11.62 27.72 42.00
N ASP A 280 11.91 28.92 41.52
CA ASP A 280 12.52 29.94 42.33
C ASP A 280 11.37 30.65 43.09
N GLU A 281 11.53 30.67 44.42
CA GLU A 281 10.79 31.39 45.49
C GLU A 281 9.25 31.39 45.51
#